data_AF-A0A969HIV7-F1
#
_entry.id   AF-A0A969HIV7-F1
#
_cell.length_a   1.000
_cell.length_b   1.000
_cell.length_c   1.000
_cell.angle_alpha   90.00
_cell.angle_beta   90.00
_cell.angle_gamma   90.00
#
_symmetry.space_group_name_H-M   'P 1'
#
loop_
_entity.id
_entity.type
_entity.pdbx_description
1 polymer ?
#
loop_
_entity_poly.entity_id
_entity_poly.type
_entity_poly.pdbx_seq_one_letter_code
_entity_poly.pdbx_strand_id
1 'polypeptide(L)'
;MWSFCHFQCNAQIALTNDAEMAKEAMNRKLIVVEDELSDKEVKKYTKKGTLNLVQEEYTKRNEMLKKFFTELWKVNKEIVFKKESEVATLEKSQSNEYLYIKLKYALDVKRKKNMLTGASKTYTYGYYYFTLKLTDSNKSLGTVTSRTSAAQQIDYLVAINALQYFLQYAAEGNKKGDLEEGINNNASALKEKTLLISDYLTQLTEKEIKENYPYKIKIAKDEEIVKLIQEKSPEYA
;
A
#
# COMPACT_ATOMS: atom_id res chain seq x y z
N MET A 1 -5.96 0.47 17.71
CA MET A 1 -4.60 0.43 17.15
C MET A 1 -4.26 -1.04 16.95
N TRP A 2 -4.36 -1.53 15.70
CA TRP A 2 -4.54 -2.93 15.28
C TRP A 2 -3.86 -3.13 13.89
N SER A 3 -2.59 -2.76 13.71
CA SER A 3 -2.12 -2.38 12.35
C SER A 3 -1.31 -3.41 11.55
N PHE A 4 -0.34 -4.14 12.12
CA PHE A 4 0.65 -4.85 11.29
C PHE A 4 0.17 -6.15 10.59
N CYS A 5 -0.46 -7.10 11.29
CA CYS A 5 -1.18 -8.25 10.71
C CYS A 5 -2.45 -7.88 9.95
N HIS A 6 -3.03 -6.72 10.28
CA HIS A 6 -4.16 -6.24 9.51
C HIS A 6 -3.69 -5.84 8.11
N PHE A 7 -2.43 -5.41 7.93
CA PHE A 7 -1.93 -5.07 6.61
C PHE A 7 -1.83 -6.28 5.68
N GLN A 8 -1.05 -7.31 6.00
CA GLN A 8 -0.89 -8.45 5.07
C GLN A 8 -2.19 -9.24 4.87
N CYS A 9 -3.06 -9.33 5.89
CA CYS A 9 -4.34 -10.04 5.79
C CYS A 9 -5.54 -9.17 5.32
N ASN A 10 -5.41 -7.84 5.25
CA ASN A 10 -6.46 -6.93 4.75
C ASN A 10 -5.98 -5.99 3.63
N ALA A 11 -4.75 -6.16 3.15
CA ALA A 11 -4.28 -5.50 1.96
C ALA A 11 -5.08 -6.02 0.77
N GLN A 12 -5.95 -5.19 0.22
CA GLN A 12 -6.65 -5.54 -1.01
C GLN A 12 -5.88 -4.98 -2.18
N ILE A 13 -5.48 -5.88 -3.08
CA ILE A 13 -4.72 -5.55 -4.27
C ILE A 13 -5.62 -5.71 -5.49
N ALA A 14 -5.85 -4.62 -6.20
CA ALA A 14 -6.54 -4.59 -7.49
C ALA A 14 -5.54 -4.24 -8.58
N LEU A 15 -5.58 -4.92 -9.73
CA LEU A 15 -4.52 -4.89 -10.73
C LEU A 15 -5.09 -4.83 -12.14
N THR A 16 -4.31 -4.28 -13.06
CA THR A 16 -4.54 -4.45 -14.49
C THR A 16 -4.18 -5.87 -14.94
N ASN A 17 -4.97 -6.43 -15.86
CA ASN A 17 -4.61 -7.63 -16.63
C ASN A 17 -4.16 -7.27 -18.06
N ASP A 18 -3.99 -5.98 -18.35
CA ASP A 18 -3.61 -5.47 -19.67
C ASP A 18 -2.08 -5.41 -19.77
N ALA A 19 -1.50 -6.41 -20.44
CA ALA A 19 -0.06 -6.57 -20.56
C ALA A 19 0.60 -5.44 -21.35
N GLU A 20 -0.04 -4.92 -22.40
CA GLU A 20 0.51 -3.84 -23.20
C GLU A 20 0.52 -2.53 -22.41
N MET A 21 -0.56 -2.26 -21.67
CA MET A 21 -0.61 -1.12 -20.77
C MET A 21 0.45 -1.22 -19.64
N ALA A 22 0.70 -2.42 -19.12
CA ALA A 22 1.72 -2.64 -18.11
C ALA A 22 3.14 -2.39 -18.67
N LYS A 23 3.45 -2.93 -19.86
CA LYS A 23 4.72 -2.67 -20.56
C LYS A 23 4.91 -1.18 -20.85
N GLU A 24 3.87 -0.51 -21.32
CA GLU A 24 3.89 0.92 -21.56
C GLU A 24 4.22 1.69 -20.27
N ALA A 25 3.54 1.37 -19.17
CA ALA A 25 3.76 1.99 -17.88
C ALA A 25 5.21 1.81 -17.38
N MET A 26 5.85 0.67 -17.65
CA MET A 26 7.26 0.43 -17.27
C MET A 26 8.25 1.32 -18.03
N ASN A 27 7.87 1.84 -19.21
CA ASN A 27 8.71 2.72 -20.02
C ASN A 27 8.52 4.22 -19.70
N ARG A 28 7.50 4.57 -18.92
CA ARG A 28 7.22 5.96 -18.52
C ARG A 28 8.03 6.39 -17.29
N LYS A 29 8.05 7.70 -17.01
CA LYS A 29 8.66 8.25 -15.78
C LYS A 29 7.66 8.19 -14.63
N LEU A 30 8.09 7.72 -13.46
CA LEU A 30 7.22 7.65 -12.29
C LEU A 30 7.17 9.01 -11.59
N ILE A 31 5.96 9.54 -11.42
CA ILE A 31 5.68 10.62 -10.47
C ILE A 31 5.19 10.02 -9.16
N VAL A 32 5.87 10.33 -8.06
CA VAL A 32 5.34 10.11 -6.70
C VAL A 32 4.64 11.39 -6.27
N VAL A 33 3.32 11.31 -6.08
CA VAL A 33 2.50 12.48 -5.75
C VAL A 33 2.68 12.84 -4.28
N GLU A 34 3.20 14.04 -4.05
CA GLU A 34 3.29 14.64 -2.72
C GLU A 34 1.93 15.20 -2.31
N ASP A 35 1.55 14.96 -1.05
CA ASP A 35 0.35 15.54 -0.51
C ASP A 35 0.52 17.03 -0.27
N GLU A 36 -0.53 17.78 -0.55
CA GLU A 36 -0.63 19.21 -0.27
C GLU A 36 -1.99 19.56 0.32
N LEU A 37 -2.03 20.56 1.18
CA LEU A 37 -3.29 21.07 1.73
C LEU A 37 -3.94 22.02 0.74
N SER A 38 -5.21 21.78 0.43
CA SER A 38 -6.02 22.76 -0.31
C SER A 38 -6.32 24.01 0.54
N ASP A 39 -6.58 25.15 -0.10
CA ASP A 39 -7.01 26.38 0.59
C ASP A 39 -8.20 26.17 1.53
N LYS A 40 -9.11 25.26 1.14
CA LYS A 40 -10.28 24.89 1.95
C LYS A 40 -9.87 24.15 3.23
N GLU A 41 -8.89 23.27 3.14
CA GLU A 41 -8.35 22.52 4.28
C GLU A 41 -7.54 23.44 5.19
N VAL A 42 -6.69 24.31 4.64
CA VAL A 42 -5.95 25.32 5.41
C VAL A 42 -6.93 26.13 6.25
N LYS A 43 -7.97 26.73 5.63
CA LYS A 43 -9.01 27.49 6.35
C LYS A 43 -9.72 26.66 7.42
N LYS A 44 -10.01 25.38 7.14
CA LYS A 44 -10.67 24.46 8.08
C LYS A 44 -9.79 24.16 9.30
N TYR A 45 -8.51 23.87 9.11
CA TYR A 45 -7.59 23.49 10.19
C TYR A 45 -7.08 24.70 10.97
N THR A 46 -6.97 25.88 10.35
CA THR A 46 -6.74 27.15 11.06
C THR A 46 -7.87 27.42 12.05
N LYS A 47 -9.13 27.33 11.62
CA LYS A 47 -10.30 27.52 12.52
C LYS A 47 -10.34 26.52 13.68
N LYS A 48 -9.78 25.33 13.49
CA LYS A 48 -9.69 24.28 14.52
C LYS A 48 -8.44 24.38 15.40
N GLY A 49 -7.53 25.32 15.14
CA GLY A 49 -6.25 25.42 15.86
C GLY A 49 -5.31 24.23 15.66
N THR A 50 -5.47 23.47 14.57
CA THR A 50 -4.74 22.21 14.32
C THR A 50 -3.89 22.24 13.05
N LEU A 51 -3.75 23.41 12.40
CA LEU A 51 -3.04 23.54 11.12
C LEU A 51 -1.61 23.01 11.18
N ASN A 52 -0.82 23.39 12.19
CA ASN A 52 0.59 23.00 12.30
C ASN A 52 0.73 21.48 12.44
N LEU A 53 -0.10 20.83 13.27
CA LEU A 53 -0.09 19.38 13.45
C LEU A 53 -0.38 18.66 12.13
N VAL A 54 -1.36 19.14 11.36
CA VAL A 54 -1.70 18.54 10.06
C VAL A 54 -0.60 18.78 9.03
N GLN A 55 0.04 19.95 9.03
CA GLN A 55 1.19 20.23 8.17
C GLN A 55 2.37 19.31 8.48
N GLU A 56 2.67 19.08 9.76
CA GLU A 56 3.71 18.12 10.17
C GLU A 56 3.40 16.70 9.71
N GLU A 57 2.14 16.25 9.79
CA GLU A 57 1.73 14.93 9.27
C GLU A 57 1.96 14.80 7.76
N TYR A 58 1.63 15.85 6.99
CA TYR A 58 1.87 15.88 5.55
C TYR A 58 3.37 15.86 5.23
N THR A 59 4.19 16.64 5.95
CA THR A 59 5.65 16.64 5.79
C THR A 59 6.23 15.26 6.05
N LYS A 60 5.90 14.63 7.19
CA LYS A 60 6.37 13.28 7.53
C LYS A 60 5.96 12.26 6.47
N ARG A 61 4.74 12.35 5.96
CA ARG A 61 4.24 11.45 4.91
C ARG A 61 4.97 11.64 3.58
N ASN A 62 5.23 12.88 3.18
CA ASN A 62 6.00 13.18 1.97
C ASN A 62 7.46 12.72 2.10
N GLU A 63 8.08 12.86 3.27
CA GLU A 63 9.42 12.32 3.56
C GLU A 63 9.44 10.80 3.44
N MET A 64 8.43 10.11 3.99
CA MET A 64 8.29 8.66 3.88
C MET A 64 8.09 8.21 2.42
N LEU A 65 7.24 8.89 1.66
CA LEU A 65 7.07 8.63 0.22
C LEU A 65 8.42 8.78 -0.52
N LYS A 66 9.14 9.88 -0.29
CA LYS A 66 10.46 10.11 -0.89
C LYS A 66 11.45 9.01 -0.58
N LYS A 67 11.60 8.69 0.70
CA LYS A 67 12.53 7.67 1.17
C LYS A 67 12.23 6.32 0.53
N PHE A 68 11.01 5.80 0.72
CA PHE A 68 10.67 4.44 0.32
C PHE A 68 10.62 4.26 -1.20
N PHE A 69 10.12 5.22 -1.96
CA PHE A 69 10.14 5.11 -3.42
C PHE A 69 11.56 5.20 -4.00
N THR A 70 12.42 6.05 -3.44
CA THR A 70 13.83 6.14 -3.89
C THR A 70 14.58 4.83 -3.60
N GLU A 71 14.38 4.27 -2.40
CA GLU A 71 15.06 3.04 -1.98
C GLU A 71 14.55 1.81 -2.72
N LEU A 72 13.22 1.65 -2.83
CA LEU A 72 12.58 0.37 -3.20
C LEU A 72 12.06 0.30 -4.63
N TRP A 73 11.66 1.40 -5.26
CA TRP A 73 11.10 1.35 -6.62
C TRP A 73 12.21 1.13 -7.65
N LYS A 74 12.10 0.04 -8.43
CA LYS A 74 13.10 -0.35 -9.44
C LYS A 74 12.52 -0.58 -10.84
N VAL A 75 11.22 -0.31 -11.02
CA VAL A 75 10.55 -0.56 -12.31
C VAL A 75 10.99 0.46 -13.37
N ASN A 76 10.87 1.75 -13.03
CA ASN A 76 11.12 2.85 -13.96
C ASN A 76 12.50 3.46 -13.67
N LYS A 77 13.18 3.95 -14.72
CA LYS A 77 14.53 4.52 -14.61
C LYS A 77 14.56 5.87 -13.89
N GLU A 78 13.46 6.63 -13.94
CA GLU A 78 13.38 7.98 -13.38
C GLU A 78 12.16 8.10 -12.48
N ILE A 79 12.39 8.66 -11.30
CA ILE A 79 11.38 8.97 -10.30
C ILE A 79 11.45 10.48 -10.04
N VAL A 80 10.31 11.16 -10.16
CA VAL A 80 10.17 12.56 -9.82
C VAL A 80 9.08 12.74 -8.76
N PHE A 81 9.21 13.78 -7.94
CA PHE A 81 8.24 14.11 -6.91
C PHE A 81 7.52 15.39 -7.35
N LYS A 82 6.18 15.34 -7.36
CA LYS A 82 5.34 16.47 -7.78
C LYS A 82 4.15 16.60 -6.86
N LYS A 83 3.68 17.84 -6.68
CA LYS A 83 2.45 18.11 -5.93
C LYS A 83 1.22 17.66 -6.68
N GLU A 84 0.12 17.44 -5.96
CA GLU A 84 -1.16 17.06 -6.54
C GLU A 84 -1.64 18.03 -7.63
N SER A 85 -1.52 19.34 -7.43
CA SER A 85 -1.88 20.37 -8.40
C SER A 85 -1.08 20.31 -9.70
N GLU A 86 0.21 19.97 -9.64
CA GLU A 86 1.04 19.77 -10.83
C GLU A 86 0.58 18.54 -11.61
N VAL A 87 0.29 17.44 -10.92
CA VAL A 87 -0.20 16.20 -11.54
C VAL A 87 -1.56 16.41 -12.18
N ALA A 88 -2.48 17.12 -11.52
CA ALA A 88 -3.78 17.47 -12.08
C ALA A 88 -3.65 18.27 -13.39
N THR A 89 -2.58 19.04 -13.57
CA THR A 89 -2.30 19.75 -14.83
C THR A 89 -1.84 18.78 -15.92
N LEU A 90 -1.00 17.80 -15.58
CA LEU A 90 -0.54 16.75 -16.48
C LEU A 90 -1.68 15.81 -16.92
N GLU A 91 -2.63 15.53 -16.02
CA GLU A 91 -3.83 14.75 -16.35
C GLU A 91 -4.72 15.48 -17.36
N LYS A 92 -4.89 16.80 -17.18
CA LYS A 92 -5.68 17.63 -18.11
C LYS A 92 -5.02 17.75 -19.48
N SER A 93 -3.69 17.80 -19.54
CA SER A 93 -2.96 17.82 -20.80
C SER A 93 -2.79 16.45 -21.45
N GLN A 94 -3.26 15.38 -20.79
CA GLN A 94 -3.11 14.00 -21.25
C GLN A 94 -1.67 13.64 -21.62
N SER A 95 -0.72 14.03 -20.78
CA SER A 95 0.68 13.67 -21.01
C SER A 95 0.85 12.14 -21.01
N ASN A 96 1.53 11.60 -22.02
CA ASN A 96 1.87 10.19 -22.12
C ASN A 96 3.29 9.87 -21.60
N GLU A 97 4.03 10.88 -21.14
CA GLU A 97 5.40 10.72 -20.64
C GLU A 97 5.42 10.06 -19.23
N TYR A 98 4.35 10.26 -18.47
CA TYR A 98 4.31 9.93 -17.05
C TYR A 98 3.30 8.85 -16.71
N LEU A 99 3.62 8.16 -15.63
CA LEU A 99 2.66 7.51 -14.75
C LEU A 99 2.80 8.14 -13.37
N TYR A 100 1.79 8.02 -12.52
CA TYR A 100 1.86 8.55 -11.17
C TYR A 100 1.34 7.56 -10.14
N ILE A 101 1.90 7.66 -8.93
CA ILE A 101 1.42 6.96 -7.76
C ILE A 101 0.96 7.95 -6.70
N LYS A 102 -0.28 7.77 -6.26
CA LYS A 102 -0.90 8.63 -5.24
C LYS A 102 -1.32 7.82 -4.04
N LEU A 103 -0.96 8.33 -2.86
CA LEU A 103 -1.49 7.87 -1.57
C LEU A 103 -2.77 8.66 -1.27
N LYS A 104 -3.87 7.97 -0.98
CA LYS A 104 -5.12 8.61 -0.52
C LYS A 104 -5.59 8.00 0.77
N TYR A 105 -6.02 8.85 1.71
CA TYR A 105 -6.78 8.41 2.88
C TYR A 105 -8.29 8.53 2.60
N ALA A 106 -9.05 7.48 2.93
CA ALA A 106 -10.51 7.53 2.93
C ALA A 106 -11.11 6.94 4.19
N LEU A 107 -12.30 7.41 4.56
CA LEU A 107 -13.11 6.86 5.64
C LEU A 107 -14.32 6.14 5.03
N ASP A 108 -14.49 4.86 5.36
CA ASP A 108 -15.71 4.11 5.09
C ASP A 108 -16.57 4.10 6.35
N VAL A 109 -17.84 4.48 6.21
CA VAL A 109 -18.80 4.51 7.32
C VAL A 109 -19.86 3.46 7.04
N LYS A 110 -19.74 2.29 7.67
CA LYS A 110 -20.71 1.21 7.56
C LYS A 110 -21.73 1.27 8.68
N ARG A 111 -23.01 1.36 8.35
CA ARG A 111 -24.11 1.26 9.32
C ARG A 111 -24.66 -0.16 9.31
N LYS A 112 -24.48 -0.90 10.41
CA LYS A 112 -25.09 -2.22 10.58
C LYS A 112 -26.33 -2.08 11.46
N LYS A 113 -27.49 -2.43 10.91
CA LYS A 113 -28.74 -2.51 11.69
C LYS A 113 -28.83 -3.89 12.32
N ASN A 114 -29.05 -3.94 13.63
CA ASN A 114 -29.43 -5.16 14.30
C ASN A 114 -30.88 -5.48 13.90
N MET A 115 -31.08 -6.63 13.25
CA MET A 115 -32.39 -7.06 12.74
C MET A 115 -33.37 -7.39 13.88
N LEU A 116 -32.89 -7.80 15.05
CA LEU A 116 -33.71 -8.19 16.20
C LEU A 116 -34.12 -7.00 17.07
N THR A 117 -33.19 -6.07 17.33
CA THR A 117 -33.45 -4.93 18.22
C THR A 117 -33.78 -3.63 17.50
N GLY A 118 -33.66 -3.59 16.17
CA GLY A 118 -33.80 -2.38 15.37
C GLY A 118 -32.67 -1.35 15.55
N ALA A 119 -31.80 -1.54 16.55
CA ALA A 119 -30.70 -0.64 16.86
C ALA A 119 -29.66 -0.64 15.74
N SER A 120 -29.19 0.54 15.34
CA SER A 120 -28.12 0.66 14.36
C SER A 120 -26.80 0.98 15.02
N LYS A 121 -25.76 0.21 14.71
CA LYS A 121 -24.39 0.52 15.08
C LYS A 121 -23.63 1.02 13.85
N THR A 122 -23.00 2.18 13.97
CA THR A 122 -22.14 2.75 12.93
C THR A 122 -20.70 2.36 13.22
N TYR A 123 -20.03 1.86 12.19
CA TYR A 123 -18.62 1.51 12.21
C TYR A 123 -17.89 2.39 11.21
N THR A 124 -16.83 3.07 11.65
CA THR A 124 -15.98 3.87 10.79
C THR A 124 -14.64 3.17 10.63
N TYR A 125 -14.19 3.01 9.39
CA TYR A 125 -12.92 2.39 9.05
C TYR A 125 -12.09 3.33 8.18
N GLY A 126 -10.84 3.57 8.59
CA GLY A 126 -9.87 4.30 7.79
C GLY A 126 -9.15 3.37 6.82
N TYR A 127 -8.91 3.86 5.61
CA TYR A 127 -8.16 3.16 4.58
C TYR A 127 -7.15 4.08 3.92
N TYR A 128 -5.99 3.54 3.60
CA TYR A 128 -5.02 4.13 2.70
C TYR A 128 -5.01 3.38 1.38
N TYR A 129 -5.01 4.12 0.28
CA TYR A 129 -4.93 3.58 -1.07
C TYR A 129 -3.66 4.09 -1.73
N PHE A 130 -2.75 3.20 -2.08
CA PHE A 130 -1.70 3.47 -3.03
C PHE A 130 -2.23 3.15 -4.41
N THR A 131 -2.45 4.16 -5.24
CA THR A 131 -3.04 4.01 -6.57
C THR A 131 -2.04 4.38 -7.64
N LEU A 132 -1.75 3.46 -8.56
CA LEU A 132 -0.88 3.66 -9.72
C LEU A 132 -1.73 3.90 -10.97
N LYS A 133 -1.48 4.99 -11.69
CA LYS A 133 -2.25 5.42 -12.87
C LYS A 133 -1.37 6.01 -13.96
N LEU A 134 -1.85 5.96 -15.19
CA LEU A 134 -1.28 6.72 -16.30
C LEU A 134 -1.81 8.16 -16.26
N THR A 135 -1.02 9.15 -16.66
CA THR A 135 -1.48 10.56 -16.69
C THR A 135 -2.47 10.86 -17.82
N ASP A 136 -2.42 10.12 -18.92
CA ASP A 136 -3.31 10.26 -20.08
C ASP A 136 -4.56 9.37 -20.00
N SER A 137 -4.71 8.57 -18.95
CA SER A 137 -5.83 7.66 -18.79
C SER A 137 -6.34 7.63 -17.36
N ASN A 138 -7.65 7.70 -17.18
CA ASN A 138 -8.24 7.54 -15.84
C ASN A 138 -8.20 6.09 -15.33
N LYS A 139 -7.68 5.15 -16.13
CA LYS A 139 -7.56 3.73 -15.76
C LYS A 139 -6.45 3.54 -14.72
N SER A 140 -6.79 2.81 -13.66
CA SER A 140 -5.83 2.37 -12.64
C SER A 140 -5.06 1.15 -13.14
N LEU A 141 -3.73 1.20 -13.04
CA LEU A 141 -2.83 0.07 -13.27
C LEU A 141 -2.81 -0.87 -12.07
N GLY A 142 -2.96 -0.29 -10.88
CA GLY A 142 -2.96 -1.06 -9.65
C GLY A 142 -3.37 -0.21 -8.45
N THR A 143 -3.95 -0.87 -7.45
CA THR A 143 -4.30 -0.24 -6.18
C THR A 143 -4.01 -1.20 -5.05
N VAL A 144 -3.22 -0.75 -4.08
CA VAL A 144 -3.03 -1.45 -2.81
C VAL A 144 -3.79 -0.68 -1.74
N THR A 145 -4.77 -1.34 -1.13
CA THR A 145 -5.60 -0.76 -0.08
C THR A 145 -5.18 -1.33 1.26
N SER A 146 -4.87 -0.47 2.22
CA SER A 146 -4.57 -0.84 3.59
C SER A 146 -5.59 -0.30 4.55
N ARG A 147 -6.06 -1.13 5.46
CA ARG A 147 -7.01 -0.72 6.49
C ARG A 147 -6.26 -0.34 7.78
N THR A 148 -5.71 0.86 7.78
CA THR A 148 -5.03 1.47 8.93
C THR A 148 -5.47 2.92 9.10
N SER A 149 -5.43 3.41 10.35
CA SER A 149 -5.68 4.82 10.65
C SER A 149 -4.50 5.73 10.29
N ALA A 150 -3.29 5.18 10.20
CA ALA A 150 -2.08 5.90 9.81
C ALA A 150 -1.14 4.95 9.06
N ALA A 151 -0.60 5.40 7.92
CA ALA A 151 0.35 4.61 7.15
C ALA A 151 1.69 4.50 7.90
N GLN A 152 2.08 3.28 8.27
CA GLN A 152 3.33 2.92 8.91
C GLN A 152 4.39 2.50 7.88
N GLN A 153 5.65 2.34 8.29
CA GLN A 153 6.76 2.00 7.38
C GLN A 153 6.50 0.72 6.57
N ILE A 154 5.95 -0.31 7.23
CA ILE A 154 5.60 -1.58 6.58
C ILE A 154 4.57 -1.39 5.46
N ASP A 155 3.68 -0.41 5.60
CA ASP A 155 2.61 -0.17 4.63
C ASP A 155 3.19 0.31 3.29
N TYR A 156 4.19 1.21 3.34
CA TYR A 156 4.91 1.66 2.15
C TYR A 156 5.69 0.51 1.52
N LEU A 157 6.39 -0.27 2.34
CA LEU A 157 7.20 -1.39 1.89
C LEU A 157 6.35 -2.41 1.12
N VAL A 158 5.23 -2.84 1.71
CA VAL A 158 4.36 -3.84 1.08
C VAL A 158 3.65 -3.25 -0.13
N ALA A 159 3.15 -2.01 -0.05
CA ALA A 159 2.48 -1.39 -1.20
C ALA A 159 3.41 -1.21 -2.41
N ILE A 160 4.66 -0.76 -2.18
CA ILE A 160 5.64 -0.58 -3.25
C ILE A 160 6.04 -1.92 -3.87
N ASN A 161 6.35 -2.91 -3.04
CA ASN A 161 6.74 -4.24 -3.53
C ASN A 161 5.58 -4.92 -4.27
N ALA A 162 4.35 -4.83 -3.76
CA ALA A 162 3.18 -5.36 -4.44
C ALA A 162 2.98 -4.68 -5.80
N LEU A 163 2.94 -3.36 -5.86
CA LEU A 163 2.72 -2.64 -7.12
C LEU A 163 3.81 -2.91 -8.15
N GLN A 164 5.08 -2.99 -7.73
CA GLN A 164 6.19 -3.37 -8.59
C GLN A 164 6.02 -4.79 -9.13
N TYR A 165 5.82 -5.76 -8.24
CA TYR A 165 5.66 -7.16 -8.61
C TYR A 165 4.52 -7.34 -9.61
N PHE A 166 3.35 -6.79 -9.32
CA PHE A 166 2.19 -7.01 -10.18
C PHE A 166 2.26 -6.26 -11.51
N LEU A 167 2.91 -5.10 -11.54
CA LEU A 167 3.14 -4.41 -12.80
C LEU A 167 4.06 -5.24 -13.72
N GLN A 168 5.15 -5.79 -13.17
CA GLN A 168 6.05 -6.70 -13.89
C GLN A 168 5.32 -7.97 -14.33
N TYR A 169 4.56 -8.59 -13.42
CA TYR A 169 3.78 -9.78 -13.68
C TYR A 169 2.78 -9.61 -14.83
N ALA A 170 2.06 -8.48 -14.85
CA ALA A 170 1.15 -8.14 -15.94
C ALA A 170 1.92 -7.87 -17.25
N ALA A 171 3.07 -7.20 -17.20
CA ALA A 171 3.88 -6.91 -18.38
C ALA A 171 4.45 -8.18 -19.05
N GLU A 172 4.67 -9.25 -18.27
CA GLU A 172 5.03 -10.59 -18.76
C GLU A 172 3.87 -11.33 -19.43
N GLY A 173 2.65 -10.78 -19.38
CA GLY A 173 1.45 -11.38 -19.98
C GLY A 173 0.64 -12.26 -19.04
N ASN A 174 1.06 -12.38 -17.77
CA ASN A 174 0.35 -13.18 -16.78
C ASN A 174 -0.94 -12.48 -16.33
N LYS A 175 -1.96 -13.27 -16.00
CA LYS A 175 -3.27 -12.80 -15.55
C LYS A 175 -3.46 -13.11 -14.08
N LYS A 176 -4.41 -12.43 -13.43
CA LYS A 176 -4.79 -12.70 -12.03
C LYS A 176 -5.07 -14.18 -11.72
N GLY A 177 -5.59 -14.95 -12.69
CA GLY A 177 -5.84 -16.39 -12.52
C GLY A 177 -4.57 -17.22 -12.33
N ASP A 178 -3.45 -16.75 -12.85
CA ASP A 178 -2.16 -17.44 -12.80
C ASP A 178 -1.46 -17.24 -11.42
N LEU A 179 -2.01 -16.38 -10.56
CA LEU A 179 -1.50 -16.15 -9.20
C LEU A 179 -1.65 -17.38 -8.32
N GLU A 180 -2.71 -18.19 -8.50
CA GLU A 180 -2.85 -19.44 -7.73
C GLU A 180 -1.71 -20.41 -8.04
N GLU A 181 -1.31 -20.51 -9.31
CA GLU A 181 -0.16 -21.32 -9.71
C GLU A 181 1.14 -20.77 -9.11
N GLY A 182 1.33 -19.44 -9.15
CA GLY A 182 2.46 -18.79 -8.49
C GLY A 182 2.50 -19.01 -6.97
N ILE A 183 1.35 -18.98 -6.29
CA ILE A 183 1.26 -19.28 -4.86
C ILE A 183 1.61 -20.75 -4.61
N ASN A 184 1.08 -21.67 -5.40
CA ASN A 184 1.34 -23.11 -5.25
C ASN A 184 2.83 -23.44 -5.48
N ASN A 185 3.46 -22.80 -6.48
CA ASN A 185 4.87 -22.98 -6.77
C ASN A 185 5.77 -22.45 -5.65
N ASN A 186 5.36 -21.34 -5.01
CA ASN A 186 6.10 -20.77 -3.88
C ASN A 186 5.77 -21.44 -2.53
N ALA A 187 4.65 -22.16 -2.42
CA ALA A 187 4.18 -22.76 -1.17
C ALA A 187 5.20 -23.73 -0.57
N SER A 188 5.93 -24.47 -1.42
CA SER A 188 6.99 -25.39 -0.97
C SER A 188 8.17 -24.64 -0.34
N ALA A 189 8.61 -23.54 -0.96
CA ALA A 189 9.71 -22.72 -0.44
C ALA A 189 9.34 -22.01 0.87
N LEU A 190 8.07 -21.67 1.07
CA LEU A 190 7.59 -21.07 2.31
C LEU A 190 7.70 -22.01 3.52
N LYS A 191 7.69 -23.33 3.32
CA LYS A 191 7.83 -24.32 4.41
C LYS A 191 9.21 -24.31 5.05
N GLU A 192 10.21 -23.91 4.27
CA GLU A 192 11.63 -23.90 4.68
C GLU A 192 12.02 -22.59 5.36
N LYS A 193 11.24 -21.52 5.11
CA LYS A 193 11.42 -20.18 5.66
C LYS A 193 10.81 -20.04 7.06
N THR A 194 11.30 -19.05 7.80
CA THR A 194 10.73 -18.64 9.08
C THR A 194 9.73 -17.52 8.84
N LEU A 195 8.46 -17.76 9.17
CA LEU A 195 7.42 -16.73 9.13
C LEU A 195 7.64 -15.70 10.25
N LEU A 196 7.82 -14.44 9.86
CA LEU A 196 7.92 -13.33 10.80
C LEU A 196 6.53 -12.87 11.22
N ILE A 197 6.28 -12.84 12.53
CA ILE A 197 5.01 -12.42 13.11
C ILE A 197 5.29 -11.21 13.99
N SER A 198 4.60 -10.10 13.74
CA SER A 198 4.81 -8.92 14.59
C SER A 198 4.33 -9.17 16.01
N ASP A 199 5.12 -8.75 16.98
CA ASP A 199 4.85 -8.88 18.41
C ASP A 199 3.56 -8.18 18.85
N TYR A 200 3.07 -7.18 18.11
CA TYR A 200 1.78 -6.56 18.40
C TYR A 200 0.58 -7.52 18.22
N LEU A 201 0.78 -8.65 17.52
CA LEU A 201 -0.21 -9.74 17.36
C LEU A 201 -0.45 -10.57 18.61
N THR A 202 0.06 -10.11 19.75
CA THR A 202 -0.12 -10.59 21.14
C THR A 202 -1.41 -11.34 21.51
N GLN A 203 -2.49 -11.23 20.74
CA GLN A 203 -3.72 -12.00 20.93
C GLN A 203 -3.57 -13.48 20.56
N LEU A 204 -2.56 -13.85 19.77
CA LEU A 204 -2.27 -15.24 19.43
C LEU A 204 -0.97 -15.69 20.12
N THR A 205 -1.07 -16.77 20.88
CA THR A 205 0.07 -17.49 21.42
C THR A 205 0.81 -18.24 20.31
N GLU A 206 2.10 -18.51 20.52
CA GLU A 206 2.89 -19.34 19.61
C GLU A 206 2.23 -20.70 19.34
N LYS A 207 1.54 -21.24 20.35
CA LYS A 207 0.79 -22.49 20.25
C LYS A 207 -0.39 -22.39 19.28
N GLU A 208 -1.23 -21.37 19.42
CA GLU A 208 -2.40 -21.15 18.53
C GLU A 208 -1.99 -20.91 17.08
N ILE A 209 -0.84 -20.27 16.88
CA ILE A 209 -0.25 -20.08 15.55
C ILE A 209 0.18 -21.44 14.97
N LYS A 210 0.92 -22.25 15.74
CA LYS A 210 1.42 -23.56 15.29
C LYS A 210 0.33 -24.58 15.02
N GLU A 211 -0.85 -24.45 15.65
CA GLU A 211 -2.02 -25.28 15.34
C GLU A 211 -2.50 -25.09 13.89
N ASN A 212 -2.27 -23.92 13.29
CA ASN A 212 -2.71 -23.59 11.94
C ASN A 212 -1.55 -23.43 10.93
N TYR A 213 -0.33 -23.19 11.42
CA TYR A 213 0.88 -23.00 10.62
C TYR A 213 2.04 -23.79 11.24
N PRO A 214 2.28 -25.05 10.82
CA PRO A 214 3.21 -25.96 11.50
C PRO A 214 4.70 -25.69 11.18
N TYR A 215 5.02 -24.64 10.43
CA TYR A 215 6.38 -24.31 10.03
C TYR A 215 7.06 -23.37 11.02
N LYS A 216 8.33 -22.99 10.74
CA LYS A 216 9.10 -22.11 11.62
C LYS A 216 8.44 -20.75 11.72
N ILE A 217 8.34 -20.23 12.94
CA ILE A 217 7.82 -18.89 13.23
C ILE A 217 8.78 -18.13 14.14
N LYS A 218 8.79 -16.80 14.01
CA LYS A 218 9.50 -15.90 14.92
C LYS A 218 8.63 -14.69 15.19
N ILE A 219 8.34 -14.46 16.47
CA ILE A 219 7.70 -13.22 16.92
C ILE A 219 8.78 -12.14 17.03
N ALA A 220 8.61 -11.03 16.31
CA ALA A 220 9.60 -9.97 16.17
C ALA A 220 8.94 -8.58 16.22
N LYS A 221 9.72 -7.54 16.53
CA LYS A 221 9.24 -6.15 16.49
C LYS A 221 9.08 -5.67 15.04
N ASP A 222 8.17 -4.74 14.79
CA ASP A 222 7.94 -4.15 13.46
C ASP A 222 9.24 -3.62 12.82
N GLU A 223 10.11 -2.96 13.60
CA GLU A 223 11.38 -2.43 13.09
C GLU A 223 12.33 -3.54 12.64
N GLU A 224 12.34 -4.67 13.34
CA GLU A 224 13.14 -5.84 12.97
C GLU A 224 12.60 -6.46 11.68
N ILE A 225 11.28 -6.58 11.55
CA ILE A 225 10.66 -7.15 10.36
C ILE A 225 10.93 -6.26 9.14
N VAL A 226 10.76 -4.93 9.27
CA VAL A 226 11.08 -3.99 8.19
C VAL A 226 12.53 -4.14 7.74
N LYS A 227 13.47 -4.22 8.69
CA LYS A 227 14.89 -4.41 8.39
C LYS A 227 15.14 -5.72 7.64
N LEU A 228 14.62 -6.85 8.12
CA LEU A 228 14.82 -8.16 7.51
C LEU A 228 14.25 -8.23 6.08
N ILE A 229 13.11 -7.57 5.84
CA ILE A 229 12.52 -7.49 4.49
C ILE A 229 13.37 -6.59 3.58
N GLN A 230 13.85 -5.44 4.07
CA GLN A 230 14.74 -4.56 3.31
C GLN A 230 16.05 -5.24 2.92
N GLU A 231 16.61 -6.06 3.83
CA GLU A 231 17.82 -6.86 3.60
C GLU A 231 17.58 -8.07 2.66
N LYS A 232 16.33 -8.33 2.26
CA LYS A 232 15.93 -9.50 1.45
C LYS A 232 16.47 -10.81 2.02
N SER A 233 16.39 -10.96 3.34
CA SER A 233 16.95 -12.11 4.02
C SER A 233 16.33 -13.42 3.50
N PRO A 234 17.12 -14.36 2.95
CA PRO A 234 16.58 -15.54 2.27
C PRO A 234 15.88 -16.51 3.23
N GLU A 235 16.25 -16.47 4.52
CA GLU A 235 15.72 -17.34 5.57
C GLU A 235 14.28 -16.98 6.01
N TYR A 236 13.85 -15.74 5.80
CA TYR A 236 12.57 -15.26 6.32
C TYR A 236 11.51 -15.14 5.21
N ALA A 237 10.26 -15.30 5.63
CA ALA A 237 9.05 -15.01 4.86
C ALA A 237 8.29 -13.87 5.53
#